data_AF-A0AAW2CBW4-F1
#
_entry.id   AF-A0AAW2CBW4-F1
#
_cell.length_a   1.000
_cell.length_b   1.000
_cell.length_c   1.000
_cell.angle_alpha   90.00
_cell.angle_beta   90.00
_cell.angle_gamma   90.00
#
_symmetry.space_group_name_H-M   'P 1'
#
loop_
_entity.id
_entity.type
_entity.pdbx_description
1 polymer ?
#
loop_
_entity_poly.entity_id
_entity_poly.type
_entity_poly.pdbx_seq_one_letter_code
_entity_poly.pdbx_strand_id
1 'polypeptide(L)'
;MVDTPTRYHDNAPGRMSALYIAGLMARNREEGETDVFVHDVGRVVEDKFSKAFLYEGYLIEQEGRIRHFTIPSHKARLGRPFCP
;
A
#
# COMPACT_ATOMS: atom_id res chain seq x y z
N MET A 1 0.12 5.88 7.09
CA MET A 1 -0.16 6.91 6.07
C MET A 1 1.04 6.99 5.14
N VAL A 2 0.87 6.68 3.86
CA VAL A 2 1.81 7.00 2.79
C VAL A 2 1.27 8.26 2.12
N ASP A 3 1.77 9.40 2.57
CA ASP A 3 1.43 10.66 1.95
C ASP A 3 2.35 10.91 0.76
N THR A 4 1.76 11.42 -0.29
CA THR A 4 2.39 11.58 -1.58
C THR A 4 2.20 13.03 -2.01
N PRO A 5 3.25 13.72 -2.50
CA PRO A 5 3.19 15.15 -2.77
C PRO A 5 1.99 15.54 -3.64
N THR A 6 1.23 16.51 -3.16
CA THR A 6 0.05 17.05 -3.82
C THR A 6 0.45 17.66 -5.17
N ARG A 7 -0.15 17.17 -6.26
CA ARG A 7 0.11 17.47 -7.68
C ARG A 7 1.18 16.61 -8.34
N TYR A 8 0.72 15.96 -9.39
CA TYR A 8 1.52 15.28 -10.38
C TYR A 8 2.19 16.26 -11.36
N HIS A 9 3.43 15.95 -11.74
CA HIS A 9 4.16 16.52 -12.88
C HIS A 9 5.17 15.46 -13.35
N ASP A 10 5.54 15.44 -14.64
CA ASP A 10 6.29 14.32 -15.23
C ASP A 10 7.67 14.07 -14.59
N ASN A 11 8.28 15.13 -14.03
CA ASN A 11 9.57 15.08 -13.34
C ASN A 11 9.44 14.79 -11.83
N ALA A 12 8.24 14.55 -11.31
CA ALA A 12 8.07 14.20 -9.91
C ALA A 12 8.78 12.87 -9.60
N PRO A 13 9.53 12.78 -8.49
CA PRO A 13 10.14 11.51 -8.09
C PRO A 13 9.06 10.45 -7.85
N GLY A 14 9.34 9.24 -8.33
CA GLY A 14 8.48 8.09 -8.09
C GLY A 14 8.41 7.72 -6.61
N ARG A 15 7.29 7.14 -6.19
CA ARG A 15 6.96 6.92 -4.77
C ARG A 15 6.91 5.43 -4.42
N MET A 16 7.49 4.64 -5.30
CA MET A 16 7.45 3.19 -5.31
C MET A 16 8.10 2.56 -4.08
N SER A 17 9.22 3.11 -3.65
CA SER A 17 9.93 2.65 -2.47
C SER A 17 9.10 2.86 -1.20
N ALA A 18 8.35 3.95 -1.10
CA ALA A 18 7.50 4.24 0.07
C ALA A 18 6.35 3.23 0.17
N LEU A 19 5.68 2.93 -0.95
CA LEU A 19 4.65 1.89 -1.02
C LEU A 19 5.21 0.51 -0.64
N TYR A 20 6.38 0.15 -1.16
CA TYR A 20 7.04 -1.11 -0.87
C TYR A 20 7.41 -1.25 0.61
N ILE A 21 8.06 -0.23 1.18
CA ILE A 21 8.47 -0.23 2.59
C ILE A 21 7.25 -0.29 3.50
N ALA A 22 6.18 0.48 3.19
CA ALA A 22 4.95 0.44 3.97
C ALA A 22 4.31 -0.95 3.97
N GLY A 23 4.21 -1.61 2.81
CA GLY A 23 3.70 -2.97 2.70
C GLY A 23 4.57 -4.00 3.44
N LEU A 24 5.90 -3.86 3.34
CA LEU A 24 6.85 -4.72 4.02
C LEU A 24 6.76 -4.57 5.55
N MET A 25 6.68 -3.34 6.05
CA MET A 25 6.51 -3.07 7.48
C MET A 25 5.17 -3.60 7.99
N ALA A 26 4.08 -3.38 7.25
CA ALA A 26 2.76 -3.87 7.60
C ALA A 26 2.71 -5.40 7.73
N ARG A 27 3.34 -6.12 6.78
CA ARG A 27 3.43 -7.59 6.80
C ARG A 27 4.34 -8.13 7.90
N ASN A 28 5.41 -7.42 8.24
CA ASN A 28 6.37 -7.84 9.25
C ASN A 28 5.95 -7.51 10.69
N ARG A 29 4.78 -6.90 10.88
CA ARG A 29 4.17 -6.73 12.20
C ARG A 29 4.16 -8.08 12.94
N GLU A 30 4.46 -8.07 14.23
CA GLU A 30 4.52 -9.31 15.01
C GLU A 30 3.15 -9.99 15.09
N GLU A 31 2.12 -9.24 15.47
CA GLU A 31 0.76 -9.73 15.62
C GLU A 31 -0.27 -8.69 15.14
N GLY A 32 -1.40 -9.20 14.65
CA GLY A 32 -2.53 -8.38 14.17
C GLY A 32 -2.39 -7.91 12.72
N GLU A 33 -3.10 -6.84 12.42
CA GLU A 33 -3.22 -6.23 11.09
C GLU A 33 -2.70 -4.79 11.14
N THR A 34 -2.36 -4.24 9.97
CA THR A 34 -1.90 -2.86 9.83
C THR A 34 -2.75 -2.14 8.81
N ASP A 35 -3.32 -1.02 9.21
CA ASP A 35 -4.02 -0.09 8.32
C ASP A 35 -3.03 0.80 7.59
N VAL A 36 -3.05 0.73 6.26
CA VAL A 36 -2.22 1.54 5.38
C VAL A 36 -3.12 2.44 4.55
N PHE A 37 -3.07 3.73 4.83
CA PHE A 37 -3.71 4.77 4.02
C PHE A 37 -2.73 5.30 2.98
N VAL A 38 -3.12 5.30 1.70
CA VAL A 38 -2.33 5.87 0.59
C VAL A 38 -3.08 7.07 0.02
N HIS A 39 -2.45 8.23 0.03
CA HIS A 39 -3.00 9.47 -0.53
C HIS A 39 -2.52 9.69 -1.98
N ASP A 40 -3.17 10.60 -2.73
CA ASP A 40 -2.89 11.03 -4.12
C ASP A 40 -2.57 9.91 -5.14
N VAL A 41 -3.36 8.84 -5.18
CA VAL A 41 -3.20 7.70 -6.12
C VAL A 41 -3.64 8.02 -7.57
N GLY A 42 -3.33 9.23 -8.06
CA GLY A 42 -3.82 9.75 -9.33
C GLY A 42 -3.07 9.27 -10.58
N ARG A 43 -1.83 8.77 -10.45
CA ARG A 43 -1.03 8.28 -11.59
C ARG A 43 -1.27 6.78 -11.79
N VAL A 44 -1.43 6.36 -13.05
CA VAL A 44 -1.57 4.94 -13.43
C VAL A 44 -0.45 4.07 -12.87
N VAL A 45 0.76 4.62 -12.76
CA VAL A 45 1.93 3.92 -12.20
C VAL A 45 1.72 3.65 -10.70
N GLU A 46 1.49 4.70 -9.90
CA GLU A 46 1.26 4.57 -8.46
C GLU A 46 0.00 3.73 -8.14
N ASP A 47 -1.04 3.85 -8.97
CA ASP A 47 -2.23 3.01 -8.90
C ASP A 47 -1.89 1.51 -9.00
N LYS A 48 -1.27 1.09 -10.10
CA LYS A 48 -0.87 -0.31 -10.32
C LYS A 48 0.01 -0.85 -9.20
N PHE A 49 0.95 -0.02 -8.78
CA PHE A 49 1.95 -0.43 -7.83
C PHE A 49 1.46 -0.46 -6.38
N SER A 50 0.54 0.44 -6.01
CA SER A 50 -0.14 0.37 -4.72
C SER A 50 -0.88 -0.97 -4.57
N LYS A 51 -1.59 -1.39 -5.63
CA LYS A 51 -2.28 -2.69 -5.69
C LYS A 51 -1.32 -3.88 -5.72
N ALA A 52 -0.18 -3.76 -6.39
CA ALA A 52 0.82 -4.83 -6.43
C ALA A 52 1.54 -5.04 -5.10
N PHE A 53 1.90 -3.95 -4.39
CA PHE A 53 2.71 -4.03 -3.17
C PHE A 53 1.89 -4.15 -1.90
N LEU A 54 0.67 -3.59 -1.87
CA LEU A 54 -0.25 -3.70 -0.74
C LEU A 54 -1.29 -4.80 -0.92
N TYR A 55 -1.30 -5.46 -2.09
CA TYR A 55 -2.27 -6.46 -2.54
C TYR A 55 -3.69 -5.91 -2.69
N GLU A 56 -4.26 -6.03 -3.89
CA GLU A 56 -5.60 -5.52 -4.20
C GLU A 56 -6.69 -6.16 -3.32
N GLY A 57 -6.54 -7.43 -2.94
CA GLY A 57 -7.50 -8.10 -2.05
C GLY A 57 -7.49 -7.61 -0.61
N TYR A 58 -6.56 -6.74 -0.22
CA TYR A 58 -6.54 -6.07 1.08
C TYR A 58 -7.07 -4.63 1.02
N LEU A 59 -7.52 -4.16 -0.15
CA LEU A 59 -8.18 -2.86 -0.29
C LEU A 59 -9.58 -2.93 0.33
N ILE A 60 -9.80 -2.16 1.41
CA ILE A 60 -11.08 -2.08 2.09
C ILE A 60 -11.99 -1.07 1.40
N GLU A 61 -11.46 0.13 1.17
CA GLU A 61 -12.20 1.22 0.58
C GLU A 61 -11.30 2.20 -0.17
N GLN A 62 -11.93 2.97 -1.06
CA GLN A 62 -11.33 4.09 -1.74
C GLN A 62 -12.29 5.27 -1.71
N GLU A 63 -11.87 6.37 -1.08
CA GLU A 63 -12.61 7.62 -1.05
C GLU A 63 -11.80 8.70 -1.77
N GLY A 64 -12.30 9.14 -2.92
CA GLY A 64 -11.61 10.11 -3.78
C GLY A 64 -10.22 9.61 -4.20
N ARG A 65 -9.17 10.27 -3.69
CA ARG A 65 -7.76 9.94 -3.95
C ARG A 65 -7.08 9.22 -2.78
N ILE A 66 -7.86 8.74 -1.82
CA ILE A 66 -7.37 8.05 -0.64
C ILE A 66 -7.78 6.59 -0.75
N ARG A 67 -6.84 5.69 -0.48
CA ARG A 67 -7.10 4.26 -0.35
C ARG A 67 -6.77 3.78 1.04
N HIS A 68 -7.59 2.87 1.54
CA HIS A 68 -7.38 2.19 2.80
C HIS A 68 -7.16 0.70 2.56
N PHE A 69 -6.01 0.20 3.00
CA PHE A 69 -5.69 -1.22 2.98
C PHE A 69 -5.56 -1.75 4.41
N THR A 70 -6.03 -2.96 4.65
CA THR A 70 -5.80 -3.67 5.91
C THR A 70 -4.95 -4.91 5.64
N ILE A 71 -3.68 -4.82 6.03
CA ILE A 71 -2.68 -5.83 5.70
C ILE A 71 -2.42 -6.72 6.93
N PRO A 72 -2.69 -8.02 6.85
CA PRO A 72 -2.41 -8.93 7.95
C PRO A 72 -0.92 -9.23 8.09
N SER A 73 -0.48 -9.49 9.31
CA SER A 73 0.86 -10.01 9.57
C SER A 73 1.08 -11.34 8.85
N HIS A 74 2.24 -11.49 8.22
CA HIS A 74 2.67 -12.77 7.65
C HIS A 74 2.91 -13.83 8.76
N LYS A 75 3.25 -13.40 9.98
CA LYS A 75 3.47 -14.32 11.11
C LYS A 75 2.17 -14.87 11.69
N ALA A 76 1.05 -14.15 11.53
CA ALA A 76 -0.25 -14.58 12.03
C ALA A 76 -0.75 -15.89 11.36
N ARG A 77 -0.25 -16.22 10.16
CA ARG A 77 -0.54 -17.48 9.46
C ARG A 77 0.67 -17.95 8.66
N LEU A 78 1.41 -18.92 9.21
CA LEU A 78 2.53 -19.59 8.55
C LEU A 78 2.09 -20.12 7.17
N GLY A 79 2.77 -19.69 6.10
CA GLY A 79 2.54 -20.17 4.73
C GLY A 79 1.67 -19.28 3.83
N ARG A 80 1.29 -18.06 4.24
CA ARG A 80 0.66 -17.11 3.30
C ARG A 80 1.70 -16.51 2.33
N PRO A 81 1.52 -16.65 1.00
CA PRO A 81 2.40 -15.99 0.04
C PRO A 81 2.27 -14.45 0.10
N PHE A 82 3.14 -13.74 -0.62
CA PHE A 82 3.14 -12.26 -0.62
C PHE A 82 1.82 -11.66 -1.16
N CYS A 83 1.17 -12.38 -2.06
CA CYS A 83 -0.19 -12.14 -2.52
C CYS A 83 -0.90 -13.51 -2.49
N PRO A 84 -1.87 -13.73 -1.59
CA PRO A 84 -2.70 -14.94 -1.57
C PRO A 84 -3.47 -15.18 -2.86
#